data_AF-A0A6J4JP28-F1
#
_entry.id   AF-A0A6J4JP28-F1
#
_cell.length_a   1.000
_cell.length_b   1.000
_cell.length_c   1.000
_cell.angle_alpha   90.00
_cell.angle_beta   90.00
_cell.angle_gamma   90.00
#
_symmetry.space_group_name_H-M   'P 1'
#
loop_
_entity.id
_entity.type
_entity.pdbx_description
1 polymer ?
#
loop_
_entity_poly.entity_id
_entity_poly.type
_entity_poly.pdbx_seq_one_letter_code
_entity_poly.pdbx_strand_id
1 'polypeptide(L)'
;RELLRKAIKEDKEQQALLASDPLLHMPAYAPPPKDVATKFGIHVHGANDIYTRLAGCCNPVVGEDVVGFVTRGKGLTIHRAVCYNIVNERDRERLMDVSWGSDKEEHQHYPVPIRIECWDRIGLWRDVTEPIANMGVSISSVQQLKNRHADRVTLIATVMVDSLKQLTDIIDKLNRVQQVIEARRDHVPTA
;
A
#
# COMPACT_ATOMS: atom_id res chain seq x y z
N ARG A 1 -13.67 72.99 12.41
CA ARG A 1 -14.31 71.98 11.51
C ARG A 1 -13.30 71.32 10.57
N GLU A 2 -12.35 72.06 10.01
CA GLU A 2 -11.36 71.55 9.06
C GLU A 2 -10.28 70.67 9.72
N LEU A 3 -9.76 71.08 10.88
CA LEU A 3 -8.79 70.31 11.67
C LEU A 3 -9.32 68.94 12.12
N LEU A 4 -10.60 68.86 12.49
CA LEU A 4 -11.25 67.60 12.89
C LEU A 4 -11.38 66.62 11.71
N ARG A 5 -11.67 67.15 10.50
CA ARG A 5 -11.72 66.31 9.28
C ARG A 5 -10.35 65.80 8.88
N LYS A 6 -9.30 66.61 9.08
CA LYS A 6 -7.92 66.21 8.80
C LYS A 6 -7.47 65.09 9.74
N ALA A 7 -7.74 65.21 11.04
CA ALA A 7 -7.42 64.17 12.02
C ALA A 7 -8.17 62.85 11.76
N ILE A 8 -9.45 62.91 11.38
CA ILE A 8 -10.22 61.70 11.02
C ILE A 8 -9.67 61.04 9.75
N LYS A 9 -9.14 61.83 8.81
CA LYS A 9 -8.54 61.31 7.57
C LYS A 9 -7.20 60.63 7.88
N GLU A 10 -6.37 61.25 8.69
CA GLU A 10 -5.07 60.71 9.12
C GLU A 10 -5.22 59.41 9.93
N ASP A 11 -6.19 59.36 10.85
CA ASP A 11 -6.50 58.14 11.65
C ASP A 11 -7.02 57.00 10.76
N LYS A 12 -7.88 57.31 9.78
CA LYS A 12 -8.34 56.32 8.79
C LYS A 12 -7.23 55.82 7.88
N GLU A 13 -6.32 56.70 7.47
CA GLU A 13 -5.17 56.33 6.64
C GLU A 13 -4.19 55.44 7.44
N GLN A 14 -3.93 55.77 8.71
CA GLN A 14 -3.12 54.92 9.60
C GLN A 14 -3.78 53.57 9.90
N GLN A 15 -5.09 53.53 10.15
CA GLN A 15 -5.83 52.27 10.32
C GLN A 15 -5.85 51.42 9.05
N ALA A 16 -5.94 52.04 7.86
CA ALA A 16 -5.88 51.32 6.59
C ALA A 16 -4.48 50.73 6.32
N LEU A 17 -3.41 51.47 6.68
CA LEU A 17 -2.03 50.98 6.61
C LEU A 17 -1.78 49.80 7.56
N LEU A 18 -2.27 49.88 8.81
CA LEU A 18 -2.21 48.79 9.79
C LEU A 18 -3.01 47.56 9.35
N ALA A 19 -4.20 47.74 8.78
CA ALA A 19 -5.03 46.63 8.29
C ALA A 19 -4.45 45.93 7.05
N SER A 20 -3.57 46.61 6.31
CA SER A 20 -2.89 46.06 5.13
C SER A 20 -1.61 45.30 5.46
N ASP A 21 -1.20 45.20 6.75
CA ASP A 21 -0.02 44.47 7.17
C ASP A 21 -0.19 42.97 6.87
N PRO A 22 0.60 42.40 5.93
CA PRO A 22 0.51 41.00 5.56
C PRO A 22 0.79 40.05 6.74
N LEU A 23 1.51 40.53 7.77
CA LEU A 23 1.85 39.74 8.95
C LEU A 23 0.66 39.55 9.91
N LEU A 24 -0.36 40.40 9.84
CA LEU A 24 -1.57 40.26 10.68
C LEU A 24 -2.58 39.23 10.14
N HIS A 25 -2.43 38.82 8.87
CA HIS A 25 -3.32 37.86 8.21
C HIS A 25 -2.68 36.49 7.98
N MET A 26 -1.45 36.26 8.46
CA MET A 26 -0.86 34.93 8.39
C MET A 26 -1.54 34.00 9.41
N PRO A 27 -2.07 32.84 9.00
CA PRO A 27 -2.56 31.86 9.95
C PRO A 27 -1.39 31.46 10.86
N ALA A 28 -1.61 31.51 12.18
CA ALA A 28 -0.60 31.19 13.21
C ALA A 28 -0.06 29.74 13.11
N TYR A 29 -0.72 28.91 12.31
CA TYR A 29 -0.34 27.54 12.05
C TYR A 29 -0.52 27.26 10.56
N ALA A 30 0.57 26.86 9.90
CA ALA A 30 0.45 26.28 8.56
C ALA A 30 -0.45 25.03 8.67
N PRO A 31 -1.48 24.87 7.83
CA PRO A 31 -2.23 23.62 7.81
C PRO A 31 -1.23 22.46 7.65
N PRO A 32 -1.43 21.32 8.36
CA PRO A 32 -0.53 20.19 8.21
C PRO A 32 -0.39 19.88 6.71
N PRO A 33 0.84 19.56 6.24
CA PRO A 33 1.03 19.22 4.84
C PRO A 33 -0.02 18.18 4.46
N LYS A 34 -0.82 18.47 3.42
CA LYS A 34 -1.83 17.53 2.96
C LYS A 34 -1.10 16.26 2.54
N ASP A 35 -1.44 15.14 3.17
CA ASP A 35 -0.91 13.83 2.82
C ASP A 35 -1.19 13.58 1.34
N VAL A 36 -0.13 13.41 0.53
CA VAL A 36 -0.27 13.11 -0.89
C VAL A 36 -0.24 11.60 -1.06
N ALA A 37 -1.34 11.03 -1.56
CA ALA A 37 -1.40 9.61 -1.90
C ALA A 37 -0.37 9.25 -2.95
N THR A 38 0.45 8.25 -2.66
CA THR A 38 1.39 7.70 -3.65
C THR A 38 0.64 6.81 -4.66
N LYS A 39 1.33 6.36 -5.72
CA LYS A 39 0.77 5.47 -6.76
C LYS A 39 0.03 4.23 -6.23
N PHE A 40 0.35 3.77 -5.02
CA PHE A 40 -0.27 2.59 -4.40
C PHE A 40 -1.30 2.92 -3.32
N GLY A 41 -1.71 4.18 -3.21
CA GLY A 41 -2.59 4.65 -2.13
C GLY A 41 -1.90 4.57 -0.76
N ILE A 42 -0.57 4.74 -0.69
CA ILE A 42 0.16 4.78 0.59
C ILE A 42 0.36 6.24 0.99
N HIS A 43 0.00 6.55 2.23
CA HIS A 43 0.31 7.80 2.92
C HIS A 43 1.57 7.61 3.77
N VAL A 44 2.52 8.53 3.61
CA VAL A 44 3.77 8.53 4.36
C VAL A 44 3.74 9.70 5.33
N HIS A 45 3.79 9.40 6.63
CA HIS A 45 3.74 10.46 7.64
C HIS A 45 5.02 11.30 7.61
N GLY A 46 4.87 12.62 7.45
CA GLY A 46 5.98 13.57 7.55
C GLY A 46 6.85 13.74 6.31
N ALA A 47 6.48 13.17 5.16
CA ALA A 47 7.20 13.39 3.91
C ALA A 47 6.28 13.39 2.68
N ASN A 48 6.51 14.34 1.77
CA ASN A 48 5.79 14.46 0.50
C ASN A 48 6.65 13.90 -0.64
N ASP A 49 6.01 13.20 -1.59
CA ASP A 49 6.58 12.78 -2.87
C ASP A 49 7.84 11.87 -2.78
N ILE A 50 7.81 10.89 -1.88
CA ILE A 50 8.82 9.82 -1.86
C ILE A 50 8.45 8.73 -2.86
N TYR A 51 9.42 8.27 -3.64
CA TYR A 51 9.26 7.07 -4.46
C TYR A 51 8.95 5.86 -3.58
N THR A 52 7.74 5.31 -3.71
CA THR A 52 7.27 4.14 -2.96
C THR A 52 7.13 2.90 -3.84
N ARG A 53 7.38 1.74 -3.24
CA ARG A 53 7.15 0.43 -3.87
C ARG A 53 6.69 -0.58 -2.82
N LEU A 54 5.93 -1.57 -3.25
CA LEU A 54 5.55 -2.70 -2.38
C LEU A 54 6.68 -3.73 -2.28
N ALA A 55 6.84 -4.35 -1.12
CA ALA A 55 7.81 -5.41 -0.88
C ALA A 55 7.36 -6.75 -1.48
N GLY A 56 8.25 -7.39 -2.24
CA GLY A 56 7.99 -8.73 -2.81
C GLY A 56 8.04 -9.89 -1.80
N CYS A 57 8.63 -9.68 -0.61
CA CYS A 57 8.76 -10.72 0.41
C CYS A 57 7.45 -11.00 1.17
N CYS A 58 6.59 -9.98 1.30
CA CYS A 58 5.35 -10.07 2.05
C CYS A 58 4.10 -9.62 1.28
N ASN A 59 4.27 -8.95 0.13
CA ASN A 59 3.21 -8.56 -0.80
C ASN A 59 2.02 -7.90 -0.09
N PRO A 60 2.23 -6.74 0.58
CA PRO A 60 1.22 -6.10 1.41
C PRO A 60 -0.03 -5.71 0.59
N VAL A 61 -1.20 -5.85 1.21
CA VAL A 61 -2.51 -5.54 0.62
C VAL A 61 -3.25 -4.55 1.52
N VAL A 62 -4.14 -3.75 0.93
CA VAL A 62 -5.00 -2.82 1.65
C VAL A 62 -5.79 -3.54 2.75
N GLY A 63 -5.80 -2.92 3.94
CA GLY A 63 -6.40 -3.47 5.16
C GLY A 63 -5.41 -4.19 6.07
N GLU A 64 -4.14 -4.30 5.68
CA GLU A 64 -3.07 -4.79 6.55
C GLU A 64 -2.29 -3.64 7.18
N ASP A 65 -1.83 -3.83 8.42
CA ASP A 65 -0.87 -2.91 9.03
C ASP A 65 0.44 -2.95 8.25
N VAL A 66 0.92 -1.77 7.87
CA VAL A 66 2.10 -1.60 7.02
C VAL A 66 3.15 -0.70 7.67
N VAL A 67 4.39 -0.89 7.24
CA VAL A 67 5.56 -0.12 7.67
C VAL A 67 6.44 0.17 6.46
N GLY A 68 6.96 1.38 6.38
CA GLY A 68 7.90 1.78 5.34
C GLY A 68 9.33 1.51 5.78
N PHE A 69 10.16 0.98 4.90
CA PHE A 69 11.60 0.84 5.13
C PHE A 69 12.38 1.61 4.06
N VAL A 70 13.21 2.56 4.49
CA VAL A 70 14.01 3.40 3.59
C VAL A 70 15.16 2.58 3.06
N THR A 71 15.12 2.18 1.80
CA THR A 71 16.19 1.42 1.14
C THR A 71 17.26 2.33 0.54
N ARG A 72 18.51 1.84 0.44
CA ARG A 72 19.59 2.59 -0.21
C ARG A 72 19.33 2.67 -1.72
N GLY A 73 18.89 3.83 -2.20
CA GLY A 73 18.73 4.13 -3.63
C GLY A 73 17.48 3.58 -4.32
N LYS A 74 16.60 2.84 -3.63
CA LYS A 74 15.32 2.34 -4.21
C LYS A 74 14.08 2.99 -3.57
N GLY A 75 14.26 4.07 -2.83
CA GLY A 75 13.20 4.78 -2.12
C GLY A 75 12.64 4.00 -0.93
N LEU A 76 11.36 4.22 -0.64
CA LEU A 76 10.65 3.62 0.48
C LEU A 76 9.98 2.32 0.03
N THR A 77 10.35 1.20 0.65
CA THR A 77 9.73 -0.10 0.40
C THR A 77 8.71 -0.38 1.49
N ILE A 78 7.47 -0.68 1.10
CA ILE A 78 6.34 -0.92 2.00
C ILE A 78 6.25 -2.40 2.32
N HIS A 79 6.27 -2.73 3.60
CA HIS A 79 6.15 -4.08 4.12
C HIS A 79 4.91 -4.20 5.00
N ARG A 80 4.43 -5.42 5.20
CA ARG A 80 3.53 -5.74 6.31
C ARG A 80 4.27 -5.52 7.63
N ALA A 81 3.59 -4.99 8.64
CA ALA A 81 4.18 -4.76 9.97
C ALA A 81 4.75 -6.04 10.59
N VAL A 82 4.12 -7.19 10.31
CA VAL A 82 4.54 -8.52 10.77
C VAL A 82 5.46 -9.26 9.79
N CYS A 83 6.04 -8.55 8.80
CA CYS A 83 6.96 -9.16 7.85
C CYS A 83 8.24 -9.66 8.56
N TYR A 84 8.59 -10.93 8.37
CA TYR A 84 9.80 -11.54 8.97
C TYR A 84 11.06 -10.71 8.75
N ASN A 85 11.27 -10.16 7.54
CA ASN A 85 12.45 -9.36 7.22
C ASN A 85 12.48 -8.03 7.98
N ILE A 86 11.32 -7.43 8.29
CA ILE A 86 11.26 -6.15 9.01
C ILE A 86 11.32 -6.36 10.52
N VAL A 87 10.64 -7.38 11.04
CA VAL A 87 10.67 -7.70 12.47
C VAL A 87 12.10 -8.00 12.93
N ASN A 88 12.92 -8.59 12.06
CA ASN A 88 14.33 -8.90 12.33
C ASN A 88 15.34 -7.84 11.84
N GLU A 89 14.85 -6.70 11.32
CA GLU A 89 15.72 -5.62 10.84
C GLU A 89 16.42 -4.91 12.01
N ARG A 90 17.72 -4.67 11.87
CA ARG A 90 18.55 -4.03 12.89
C ARG A 90 18.52 -2.50 12.77
N ASP A 91 18.44 -1.98 11.54
CA ASP A 91 18.44 -0.55 11.25
C ASP A 91 17.05 0.07 11.49
N ARG A 92 16.57 0.07 12.74
CA ARG A 92 15.21 0.57 13.07
C ARG A 92 15.00 2.05 12.77
N GLU A 93 16.07 2.84 12.74
CA GLU A 93 16.07 4.27 12.36
C GLU A 93 15.63 4.52 10.92
N ARG A 94 15.64 3.49 10.07
CA ARG A 94 15.22 3.56 8.66
C ARG A 94 13.76 3.12 8.47
N LEU A 95 13.05 2.80 9.56
CA LEU A 95 11.62 2.54 9.53
C LEU A 95 10.86 3.86 9.57
N MET A 96 9.79 3.93 8.78
CA MET A 96 8.88 5.05 8.73
C MET A 96 7.45 4.55 8.92
N ASP A 97 6.67 5.33 9.68
CA ASP A 97 5.25 5.10 9.82
C ASP A 97 4.55 5.48 8.51
N VAL A 98 3.83 4.50 7.97
CA VAL A 98 3.05 4.63 6.75
C VAL A 98 1.70 4.01 6.98
N SER A 99 0.68 4.51 6.29
CA SER A 99 -0.66 3.97 6.33
C SER A 99 -1.22 3.86 4.92
N TRP A 100 -2.21 2.99 4.75
CA TRP A 100 -3.04 3.05 3.55
C TRP A 100 -3.87 4.33 3.59
N GLY A 101 -4.00 4.98 2.44
CA GLY A 101 -4.79 6.18 2.29
C GLY A 101 -6.26 5.93 2.56
N SER A 102 -6.94 6.96 3.03
CA SER A 102 -8.35 6.91 3.46
C SER A 102 -9.35 6.76 2.31
N ASP A 103 -8.89 6.86 1.07
CA ASP A 103 -9.80 7.01 -0.06
C ASP A 103 -9.92 5.73 -0.88
N LYS A 104 -11.13 5.19 -0.82
CA LYS A 104 -11.74 4.18 -1.71
C LYS A 104 -11.78 4.62 -3.19
N GLU A 105 -11.01 5.64 -3.58
CA GLU A 105 -11.17 6.31 -4.87
C GLU A 105 -10.46 5.64 -6.04
N GLU A 106 -9.69 4.57 -5.80
CA GLU A 106 -9.18 3.79 -6.92
C GLU A 106 -9.36 2.30 -6.68
N HIS A 107 -10.00 1.64 -7.65
CA HIS A 107 -10.03 0.19 -7.84
C HIS A 107 -8.61 -0.35 -8.10
N GLN A 108 -7.68 -0.08 -7.19
CA GLN A 108 -6.31 -0.55 -7.28
C GLN A 108 -6.29 -2.03 -6.93
N HIS A 109 -5.84 -2.83 -7.89
CA HIS A 109 -5.54 -4.22 -7.64
C HIS A 109 -4.06 -4.40 -7.31
N TYR A 110 -3.78 -5.16 -6.27
CA TYR A 110 -2.45 -5.44 -5.77
C TYR A 110 -2.03 -6.85 -6.19
N PRO A 111 -0.84 -7.03 -6.78
CA PRO A 111 -0.36 -8.35 -7.17
C PRO A 111 0.04 -9.15 -5.93
N VAL A 112 -0.57 -10.32 -5.75
CA VAL A 112 -0.24 -11.24 -4.65
C VAL A 112 0.06 -12.62 -5.23
N PRO A 113 1.31 -13.10 -5.14
CA PRO A 113 1.64 -14.47 -5.47
C PRO A 113 1.04 -15.41 -4.41
N ILE A 114 0.30 -16.42 -4.88
CA ILE A 114 -0.24 -17.52 -4.08
C ILE A 114 0.54 -18.77 -4.46
N ARG A 115 1.10 -19.42 -3.45
CA ARG A 115 1.75 -20.71 -3.57
C ARG A 115 0.74 -21.81 -3.33
N ILE A 116 0.65 -22.76 -4.25
CA ILE A 116 -0.32 -23.84 -4.24
C ILE A 116 0.44 -25.16 -4.37
N GLU A 117 0.43 -25.96 -3.32
CA GLU A 117 0.99 -27.30 -3.30
C GLU A 117 -0.14 -28.31 -3.58
N CYS A 118 0.05 -29.16 -4.57
CA CYS A 118 -1.00 -30.06 -5.05
C CYS A 118 -0.43 -31.36 -5.64
N TRP A 119 -1.31 -32.34 -5.81
CA TRP A 119 -1.01 -33.57 -6.54
C TRP A 119 -1.11 -33.31 -8.05
N ASP A 120 -0.14 -33.82 -8.82
CA ASP A 120 -0.12 -33.61 -10.26
C ASP A 120 -1.17 -34.50 -10.95
N ARG A 121 -2.01 -33.88 -11.78
CA ARG A 121 -3.02 -34.57 -12.59
C ARG A 121 -3.44 -33.78 -13.81
N ILE A 122 -4.00 -34.50 -14.77
CA ILE A 122 -4.67 -33.88 -15.92
C ILE A 122 -5.81 -32.98 -15.42
N GLY A 123 -5.82 -31.73 -15.88
CA GLY A 123 -6.85 -30.75 -15.52
C GLY A 123 -6.53 -29.88 -14.31
N LEU A 124 -5.38 -30.07 -13.65
CA LEU A 124 -5.01 -29.31 -12.45
C LEU A 124 -5.12 -27.78 -12.61
N TRP A 125 -4.59 -27.21 -13.71
CA TRP A 125 -4.68 -25.78 -13.96
C TRP A 125 -6.13 -25.29 -14.12
N ARG A 126 -7.02 -26.10 -14.68
CA ARG A 126 -8.44 -25.77 -14.73
C ARG A 126 -9.03 -25.70 -13.33
N ASP A 127 -8.78 -26.73 -12.52
CA ASP A 127 -9.30 -26.82 -11.16
C ASP A 127 -8.81 -25.67 -10.27
N VAL A 128 -7.60 -25.18 -10.51
CA VAL A 128 -6.98 -24.06 -9.78
C VAL A 128 -7.46 -22.69 -10.28
N THR A 129 -7.59 -22.51 -11.61
CA THR A 129 -7.93 -21.20 -12.19
C THR A 129 -9.43 -20.92 -12.20
N GLU A 130 -10.27 -21.95 -12.31
CA GLU A 130 -11.74 -21.84 -12.28
C GLU A 130 -12.28 -21.12 -11.02
N PRO A 131 -11.93 -21.50 -9.77
CA PRO A 131 -12.43 -20.81 -8.59
C PRO A 131 -11.97 -19.34 -8.51
N ILE A 132 -10.80 -19.01 -9.06
CA ILE A 132 -10.28 -17.63 -9.14
C ILE A 132 -11.09 -16.83 -10.17
N ALA A 133 -11.29 -17.39 -11.36
CA ALA A 133 -12.07 -16.77 -12.43
C ALA A 133 -13.54 -16.55 -12.01
N ASN A 134 -14.14 -17.49 -11.30
CA ASN A 134 -15.50 -17.39 -10.76
C ASN A 134 -15.66 -16.26 -9.73
N MET A 135 -14.55 -15.73 -9.18
CA MET A 135 -14.55 -14.55 -8.31
C MET A 135 -14.34 -13.24 -9.06
N GLY A 136 -14.16 -13.28 -10.39
CA GLY A 136 -13.82 -12.10 -11.19
C GLY A 136 -12.41 -11.58 -10.95
N VAL A 137 -11.50 -12.42 -10.42
CA VAL A 137 -10.14 -12.02 -10.07
C VAL A 137 -9.19 -12.33 -11.23
N SER A 138 -8.37 -11.34 -11.60
CA SER A 138 -7.38 -11.50 -12.66
C SER A 138 -6.13 -12.21 -12.17
N ILE A 139 -5.59 -13.11 -13.00
CA ILE A 139 -4.30 -13.78 -12.78
C ILE A 139 -3.27 -13.13 -13.70
N SER A 140 -2.26 -12.47 -13.14
CA SER A 140 -1.23 -11.76 -13.91
C SER A 140 -0.04 -12.63 -14.29
N SER A 141 0.21 -13.71 -13.54
CA SER A 141 1.30 -14.65 -13.80
C SER A 141 0.96 -16.02 -13.25
N VAL A 142 1.39 -17.06 -13.96
CA VAL A 142 1.36 -18.45 -13.50
C VAL A 142 2.72 -19.08 -13.73
N GLN A 143 3.19 -19.84 -12.75
CA GLN A 143 4.45 -20.57 -12.82
C GLN A 143 4.28 -21.94 -12.16
N GLN A 144 4.82 -22.97 -12.78
CA GLN A 144 4.98 -24.29 -12.18
C GLN A 144 6.44 -24.48 -11.76
N LEU A 145 6.69 -24.75 -10.48
CA LEU A 145 8.03 -25.01 -9.99
C LEU A 145 8.41 -26.49 -10.20
N LYS A 146 9.71 -26.71 -10.42
CA LYS A 146 10.27 -28.07 -10.46
C LYS A 146 10.18 -28.67 -9.06
N ASN A 147 9.52 -29.81 -8.95
CA ASN A 147 9.40 -30.53 -7.69
C ASN A 147 10.32 -31.75 -7.66
N ARG A 148 10.72 -32.18 -6.46
CA ARG A 148 11.61 -33.34 -6.27
C ARG A 148 10.85 -34.67 -6.26
N HIS A 149 9.54 -34.62 -5.97
CA HIS A 149 8.62 -35.76 -5.99
C HIS A 149 7.83 -35.75 -7.29
N ALA A 150 7.76 -36.90 -7.96
CA ALA A 150 7.09 -37.02 -9.27
C ALA A 150 5.60 -36.67 -9.22
N ASP A 151 4.93 -37.00 -8.11
CA ASP A 151 3.47 -36.89 -8.02
C ASP A 151 3.00 -35.56 -7.41
N ARG A 152 3.93 -34.69 -7.00
CA ARG A 152 3.60 -33.39 -6.39
C ARG A 152 4.07 -32.26 -7.27
N VAL A 153 3.29 -31.20 -7.29
CA VAL A 153 3.63 -29.99 -8.01
C VAL A 153 3.38 -28.78 -7.14
N THR A 154 4.25 -27.78 -7.28
CA THR A 154 4.06 -26.48 -6.66
C THR A 154 3.78 -25.48 -7.76
N LEU A 155 2.62 -24.84 -7.67
CA LEU A 155 2.20 -23.77 -8.55
C LEU A 155 2.36 -22.45 -7.81
N ILE A 156 2.74 -21.41 -8.56
CA ILE A 156 2.68 -20.02 -8.12
C ILE A 156 1.74 -19.31 -9.08
N ALA A 157 0.66 -18.74 -8.56
CA ALA A 157 -0.27 -17.91 -9.31
C ALA A 157 -0.30 -16.51 -8.69
N THR A 158 0.06 -15.49 -9.46
CA THR A 158 -0.04 -14.09 -9.02
C THR A 158 -1.42 -13.56 -9.36
N VAL A 159 -2.23 -13.31 -8.33
CA VAL A 159 -3.58 -12.78 -8.46
C VAL A 159 -3.60 -11.28 -8.17
N MET A 160 -4.50 -10.56 -8.83
CA MET A 160 -4.70 -9.12 -8.65
C MET A 160 -5.86 -8.89 -7.69
N VAL A 161 -5.57 -8.57 -6.43
CA VAL A 161 -6.59 -8.46 -5.36
C VAL A 161 -6.87 -7.02 -4.96
N ASP A 162 -8.12 -6.69 -4.66
CA ASP A 162 -8.54 -5.36 -4.19
C ASP A 162 -8.52 -5.20 -2.65
N SER A 163 -8.56 -6.31 -1.92
CA SER A 163 -8.75 -6.29 -0.47
C SER A 163 -8.22 -7.55 0.20
N LEU A 164 -7.88 -7.43 1.49
CA LEU A 164 -7.48 -8.56 2.31
C LEU A 164 -8.57 -9.64 2.36
N LYS A 165 -9.85 -9.25 2.41
CA LYS A 165 -10.98 -10.19 2.41
C LYS A 165 -11.01 -11.02 1.13
N GLN A 166 -10.89 -10.39 -0.04
CA GLN A 166 -10.86 -11.10 -1.31
C GLN A 166 -9.69 -12.08 -1.38
N LEU A 167 -8.51 -11.69 -0.88
CA LEU A 167 -7.36 -12.59 -0.78
C LEU A 167 -7.66 -13.83 0.09
N THR A 168 -8.23 -13.62 1.28
CA THR A 168 -8.62 -14.73 2.17
C THR A 168 -9.63 -15.65 1.50
N ASP A 169 -10.66 -15.10 0.87
CA ASP A 169 -11.69 -15.88 0.17
C ASP A 169 -11.10 -16.72 -0.99
N ILE A 170 -10.14 -16.17 -1.75
CA ILE A 170 -9.43 -16.91 -2.81
C ILE A 170 -8.65 -18.08 -2.20
N ILE A 171 -7.86 -17.84 -1.15
CA ILE A 171 -7.03 -18.86 -0.50
C ILE A 171 -7.92 -19.98 0.06
N ASP A 172 -9.02 -19.63 0.73
CA ASP A 172 -9.97 -20.60 1.29
C ASP A 172 -10.63 -21.45 0.20
N LYS A 173 -11.00 -20.86 -0.94
CA LYS A 173 -11.54 -21.62 -2.07
C LYS A 173 -10.52 -22.55 -2.69
N LEU A 174 -9.28 -22.08 -2.87
CA LEU A 174 -8.19 -22.92 -3.41
C LEU A 174 -7.91 -24.12 -2.50
N ASN A 175 -7.90 -23.92 -1.18
CA ASN A 175 -7.73 -25.02 -0.21
C ASN A 175 -8.87 -26.06 -0.22
N ARG A 176 -10.04 -25.74 -0.79
CA ARG A 176 -11.16 -26.69 -0.92
C ARG A 176 -11.11 -27.53 -2.20
N VAL A 177 -10.20 -27.22 -3.13
CA VAL A 177 -10.03 -27.99 -4.36
C VAL A 177 -9.43 -29.36 -4.01
N GLN A 178 -10.07 -30.44 -4.48
CA GLN A 178 -9.77 -31.83 -4.07
C GLN A 178 -8.30 -32.27 -4.18
N GLN A 179 -7.51 -31.63 -5.04
CA GLN A 179 -6.10 -31.98 -5.26
C GLN A 179 -5.11 -30.97 -4.67
N VAL A 180 -5.62 -29.90 -4.07
CA VAL A 180 -4.79 -28.91 -3.36
C VAL A 180 -4.52 -29.43 -1.96
N ILE A 181 -3.23 -29.59 -1.66
CA ILE A 181 -2.72 -29.94 -0.33
C ILE A 181 -2.73 -28.68 0.55
N GLU A 182 -2.23 -27.57 -0.01
CA GLU A 182 -2.20 -26.28 0.66
C GLU A 182 -2.13 -25.15 -0.37
N ALA A 183 -2.93 -24.11 -0.16
CA ALA A 183 -2.79 -22.81 -0.80
C ALA A 183 -2.48 -21.77 0.28
N ARG A 184 -1.43 -20.98 0.07
CA ARG A 184 -1.02 -19.89 0.97
C ARG A 184 -0.45 -18.72 0.20
N ARG A 185 -0.43 -17.54 0.81
CA ARG A 185 0.33 -16.40 0.27
C ARG A 185 1.79 -16.80 0.15
N ASP A 186 2.40 -16.58 -1.01
CA ASP A 186 3.81 -16.87 -1.19
C ASP A 186 4.65 -15.84 -0.43
N HIS A 187 5.55 -16.35 0.38
CA HIS A 187 6.59 -15.57 1.04
C HIS A 187 7.89 -15.98 0.38
N VAL A 188 8.43 -15.14 -0.49
CA VAL A 188 9.80 -15.31 -0.96
C VAL A 188 10.70 -14.66 0.08
N PRO A 189 11.47 -15.43 0.88
CA PRO A 189 12.52 -14.84 1.69
C PRO A 189 13.48 -14.17 0.72
N THR A 190 13.46 -12.84 0.70
CA THR A 190 14.48 -12.11 -0.05
C THR A 190 15.74 -12.22 0.78
N ALA A 191 16.67 -13.05 0.31
CA ALA A 191 18.01 -13.19 0.87
C ALA A 191 18.81 -11.88 0.73
#